data_AF-A0A4S2U9N7-F1
#
_entry.id   AF-A0A4S2U9N7-F1
#
_cell.length_a   1.000
_cell.length_b   1.000
_cell.length_c   1.000
_cell.angle_alpha   90.00
_cell.angle_beta   90.00
_cell.angle_gamma   90.00
#
_symmetry.space_group_name_H-M   'P 1'
#
loop_
_entity.id
_entity.type
_entity.pdbx_description
1 polymer ?
#
loop_
_entity_poly.entity_id
_entity_poly.type
_entity_poly.pdbx_seq_one_letter_code
_entity_poly.pdbx_strand_id
1 'polypeptide(L)'
;MRHVPFFRWVLTLGVLFIACSAAVYVAVPEMPELRQIDLTVLDEKPDGTCTVRWTDPFDRSEHEAAHQCDARRADSLKAPYYDPETGYGWETGFVVAEGSAKGRLYTLGQDDKDIDDRIDLSDTLLIIGLLLTTAGLIGGNIRAAARLIGARPDVVHRAWRLAHDAAAVEEDHTRAIEAVRAAWAPLQRERVHEEMSRTPVKLLRNEDKQRFRTKAWEKGGIHTARDVLDAGVWKLGQLPDVGRRTAEQAVAAAERLADAAHQNVLVRLTPDDRSDPRTTSLITALRVLVEAGPQAQEAADTARELAVRLEPLLTGASAASTRTGMLRVGPEGRRRTRAAVAELRGLLAEAKFDALGPRFGQTSVDLLRGPDNELDALSAWTDFESRPADYYRVLAEVTAGSAGPPAGWRAPSPGGGLSGEV
;
A
#
# COMPACT_ATOMS: atom_id res chain seq x y z
N MET A 1 -18.79 14.01 5.58
CA MET A 1 -19.13 13.14 6.74
C MET A 1 -18.72 13.85 8.02
N ARG A 2 -19.67 14.20 8.90
CA ARG A 2 -19.38 14.89 10.17
C ARG A 2 -18.59 13.95 11.08
N HIS A 3 -17.46 14.44 11.59
CA HIS A 3 -16.61 13.68 12.51
C HIS A 3 -17.33 13.49 13.85
N VAL A 4 -17.88 12.30 14.11
CA VAL A 4 -18.51 11.99 15.39
C VAL A 4 -17.42 11.63 16.41
N PRO A 5 -17.34 12.29 17.58
CA PRO A 5 -16.34 12.01 18.59
C PRO A 5 -16.71 10.74 19.40
N PHE A 6 -16.62 9.58 18.76
CA PHE A 6 -17.02 8.27 19.30
C PHE A 6 -16.54 8.03 20.74
N PHE A 7 -15.24 8.17 21.02
CA PHE A 7 -14.69 7.93 22.36
C PHE A 7 -15.17 8.92 23.44
N ARG A 8 -15.57 10.14 23.05
CA ARG A 8 -16.13 11.13 23.98
C ARG A 8 -17.53 10.71 24.41
N TRP A 9 -18.33 10.15 23.50
CA TRP A 9 -19.63 9.58 23.81
C TRP A 9 -19.51 8.33 24.68
N VAL A 10 -18.56 7.44 24.38
CA VAL A 10 -18.27 6.26 25.23
C VAL A 10 -17.91 6.67 26.66
N LEU A 11 -17.05 7.67 26.83
CA LEU A 11 -16.70 8.20 28.16
C LEU A 11 -17.91 8.82 28.87
N THR A 12 -18.74 9.57 28.16
CA THR A 12 -19.93 10.22 28.72
C THR A 12 -20.96 9.19 29.18
N LEU A 13 -21.15 8.13 28.38
CA LEU A 13 -22.01 7.00 28.74
C LEU A 13 -21.49 6.29 29.99
N GLY A 14 -20.18 6.03 30.08
CA GLY A 14 -19.55 5.42 31.24
C GLY A 14 -19.76 6.22 32.53
N VAL A 15 -19.55 7.53 32.50
CA VAL A 15 -19.79 8.43 33.64
C VAL A 15 -21.28 8.47 34.02
N LEU A 16 -22.18 8.44 33.03
CA LEU A 16 -23.62 8.39 33.28
C LEU A 16 -24.03 7.10 34.00
N PHE A 17 -23.49 5.95 33.59
CA PHE A 17 -23.74 4.67 34.26
C PHE A 17 -23.26 4.66 35.72
N ILE A 18 -22.09 5.24 36.00
CA ILE A 18 -21.57 5.40 37.37
C ILE A 18 -22.50 6.32 38.19
N ALA A 19 -22.96 7.43 37.61
CA ALA A 19 -23.89 8.34 38.28
C ALA A 19 -25.25 7.67 38.56
N CYS A 20 -25.76 6.86 37.63
CA CYS A 20 -26.97 6.08 37.81
C CYS A 20 -26.81 5.03 38.92
N SER A 21 -25.67 4.32 38.97
CA SER A 21 -25.35 3.38 40.07
C SER A 21 -25.41 4.10 41.42
N ALA A 22 -24.73 5.24 41.56
CA ALA A 22 -24.75 6.03 42.80
C ALA A 22 -26.16 6.48 43.18
N ALA A 23 -27.00 6.87 42.21
CA ALA A 23 -28.38 7.25 42.45
C ALA A 23 -29.24 6.06 42.93
N VAL A 24 -29.06 4.86 42.33
CA VAL A 24 -29.73 3.64 42.77
C VAL A 24 -29.31 3.27 44.20
N TYR A 25 -28.00 3.32 44.49
CA TYR A 25 -27.45 3.01 45.81
C TYR A 25 -27.98 3.94 46.91
N VAL A 26 -28.02 5.26 46.68
CA VAL A 26 -28.56 6.23 47.64
C VAL A 26 -30.07 6.09 47.84
N ALA A 27 -30.78 5.53 46.86
CA ALA A 27 -32.22 5.26 46.94
C ALA A 27 -32.55 3.89 47.58
N VAL A 28 -31.54 3.13 48.01
CA VAL A 28 -31.76 1.91 48.80
C VAL A 28 -32.25 2.33 50.20
N PRO A 29 -33.43 1.87 50.64
CA PRO A 29 -33.89 2.17 51.99
C PRO A 29 -32.92 1.59 53.03
N GLU A 30 -32.67 2.32 54.11
CA GLU A 30 -31.89 1.80 55.23
C GLU A 30 -32.61 0.57 55.82
N MET A 31 -31.83 -0.45 56.19
CA MET A 31 -32.39 -1.65 56.84
C MET A 31 -33.07 -1.23 58.14
N PRO A 32 -34.34 -1.62 58.35
CA PRO A 32 -35.03 -1.23 59.57
C PRO A 32 -34.33 -1.82 60.79
N GLU A 33 -34.31 -1.12 61.91
CA GLU A 33 -33.86 -1.69 63.17
C GLU A 33 -34.70 -2.94 63.51
N LEU A 34 -34.04 -4.09 63.67
CA LEU A 34 -34.68 -5.37 63.98
C LEU A 34 -34.50 -5.75 65.44
N ARG A 35 -35.55 -6.28 66.07
CA ARG A 35 -35.50 -6.85 67.42
C ARG A 35 -35.81 -8.33 67.37
N GLN A 36 -34.90 -9.14 67.91
CA GLN A 36 -35.13 -10.59 68.04
C GLN A 36 -36.19 -10.88 69.09
N ILE A 37 -37.11 -11.79 68.77
CA ILE A 37 -38.18 -12.25 69.65
C ILE A 37 -38.34 -13.76 69.56
N ASP A 38 -38.92 -14.36 70.59
CA ASP A 38 -39.31 -15.76 70.59
C ASP A 38 -40.68 -15.92 69.93
N LEU A 39 -40.80 -16.91 69.06
CA LEU A 39 -42.01 -17.26 68.34
C LEU A 39 -42.50 -18.63 68.82
N THR A 40 -43.80 -18.72 69.12
CA THR A 40 -44.45 -20.00 69.40
C THR A 40 -44.96 -20.61 68.10
N VAL A 41 -44.51 -21.81 67.75
CA VAL A 41 -44.92 -22.52 66.54
C VAL A 41 -46.21 -23.29 66.80
N LEU A 42 -47.28 -22.91 66.12
CA LEU A 42 -48.62 -23.50 66.27
C LEU A 42 -48.80 -24.74 65.37
N ASP A 43 -48.30 -24.67 64.15
CA ASP A 43 -48.35 -25.72 63.13
C ASP A 43 -47.13 -25.60 62.22
N GLU A 44 -46.57 -26.74 61.80
CA GLU A 44 -45.42 -26.80 60.90
C GLU A 44 -45.64 -27.85 59.82
N LYS A 45 -45.52 -27.42 58.57
CA LYS A 45 -45.59 -28.31 57.40
C LYS A 45 -44.23 -28.94 57.09
N PRO A 46 -44.20 -30.10 56.41
CA PRO A 46 -42.95 -30.76 56.02
C PRO A 46 -42.04 -29.94 55.10
N ASP A 47 -42.56 -28.90 54.45
CA ASP A 47 -41.80 -27.96 53.61
C ASP A 47 -41.12 -26.82 54.41
N GLY A 48 -41.26 -26.83 55.75
CA GLY A 48 -40.71 -25.84 56.65
C GLY A 48 -41.58 -24.58 56.84
N THR A 49 -42.76 -24.53 56.20
CA THR A 49 -43.72 -23.45 56.42
C THR A 49 -44.40 -23.64 57.78
N CYS A 50 -44.33 -22.63 58.63
CA CYS A 50 -44.89 -22.63 59.97
C CYS A 50 -45.96 -21.55 60.14
N THR A 51 -46.95 -21.82 60.98
CA THR A 51 -47.81 -20.77 61.55
C THR A 51 -47.27 -20.43 62.93
N VAL A 52 -46.85 -19.18 63.13
CA VAL A 52 -46.25 -18.74 64.39
C VAL A 52 -47.13 -17.71 65.06
N ARG A 53 -47.13 -17.75 66.39
CA ARG A 53 -47.70 -16.73 67.27
C ARG A 53 -46.59 -16.03 68.03
N TRP A 54 -46.70 -14.72 68.16
CA TRP A 54 -45.79 -13.94 68.99
C TRP A 54 -46.52 -12.80 69.69
N THR A 55 -45.92 -12.32 70.78
CA THR A 55 -46.35 -11.11 71.46
C THR A 55 -45.47 -9.95 71.02
N ASP A 56 -46.08 -8.89 70.51
CA ASP A 56 -45.37 -7.68 70.13
C ASP A 56 -44.66 -7.07 71.37
N PRO A 57 -43.32 -6.89 71.33
CA PRO A 57 -42.57 -6.39 72.47
C PRO A 57 -42.82 -4.89 72.77
N PHE A 58 -43.56 -4.17 71.92
CA PHE A 58 -43.79 -2.74 71.98
C PHE A 58 -45.17 -2.35 72.48
N ASP A 59 -46.24 -3.02 72.03
CA ASP A 59 -47.62 -2.74 72.47
C ASP A 59 -48.30 -3.91 73.20
N ARG A 60 -47.64 -5.07 73.24
CA ARG A 60 -48.10 -6.32 73.87
C ARG A 60 -49.33 -6.96 73.22
N SER A 61 -49.70 -6.62 71.98
CA SER A 61 -50.69 -7.43 71.27
C SER A 61 -50.11 -8.76 70.80
N GLU A 62 -50.96 -9.78 70.73
CA GLU A 62 -50.61 -11.06 70.12
C GLU A 62 -50.91 -11.02 68.62
N HIS A 63 -49.99 -11.57 67.84
CA HIS A 63 -50.11 -11.68 66.41
C HIS A 63 -49.83 -13.11 65.97
N GLU A 64 -50.50 -13.52 64.88
CA GLU A 64 -50.27 -14.79 64.21
C GLU A 64 -49.99 -14.53 62.73
N ALA A 65 -48.98 -15.20 62.19
CA ALA A 65 -48.63 -15.11 60.78
C ALA A 65 -47.94 -16.38 60.29
N ALA A 66 -47.90 -16.54 58.97
CA ALA A 66 -47.05 -17.54 58.35
C ALA A 66 -45.58 -17.10 58.46
N HIS A 67 -44.70 -18.05 58.75
CA HIS A 67 -43.25 -17.87 58.86
C HIS A 67 -42.53 -19.10 58.30
N GLN A 68 -41.28 -18.95 57.88
CA GLN A 68 -40.45 -20.07 57.46
C GLN A 68 -39.54 -20.48 58.62
N CYS A 69 -39.81 -21.61 59.26
CA CYS A 69 -38.97 -22.10 60.36
C CYS A 69 -37.60 -22.54 59.84
N ASP A 70 -36.55 -22.39 60.68
CA ASP A 70 -35.22 -22.88 60.34
C ASP A 70 -35.20 -24.42 60.34
N ALA A 71 -34.99 -25.01 59.17
CA ALA A 71 -34.89 -26.46 59.02
C ALA A 71 -33.76 -27.08 59.88
N ARG A 72 -32.76 -26.30 60.32
CA ARG A 72 -31.63 -26.76 61.15
C ARG A 72 -31.89 -26.73 62.65
N ARG A 73 -33.06 -26.25 63.11
CA ARG A 73 -33.42 -26.27 64.54
C ARG A 73 -33.46 -27.71 65.10
N ALA A 74 -33.24 -27.85 66.40
CA ALA A 74 -33.23 -29.15 67.06
C ALA A 74 -34.58 -29.88 66.89
N ASP A 75 -34.55 -31.20 66.76
CA ASP A 75 -35.77 -32.00 66.49
C ASP A 75 -36.81 -31.89 67.63
N SER A 76 -36.37 -31.60 68.86
CA SER A 76 -37.24 -31.33 70.02
C SER A 76 -38.03 -30.02 69.92
N LEU A 77 -37.78 -29.20 68.90
CA LEU A 77 -38.51 -27.95 68.64
C LEU A 77 -39.47 -28.08 67.45
N LYS A 78 -39.50 -29.25 66.79
CA LYS A 78 -40.26 -29.56 65.57
C LYS A 78 -41.43 -30.51 65.85
N ALA A 79 -42.44 -30.47 65.00
CA ALA A 79 -43.51 -31.48 65.04
C ALA A 79 -42.96 -32.89 64.70
N PRO A 80 -43.44 -33.98 65.34
CA PRO A 80 -44.45 -34.06 66.39
C PRO A 80 -43.88 -33.94 67.82
N TYR A 81 -42.58 -33.64 67.97
CA TYR A 81 -41.85 -33.68 69.23
C TYR A 81 -41.91 -32.36 70.01
N TYR A 82 -43.03 -31.65 69.88
CA TYR A 82 -43.28 -30.42 70.63
C TYR A 82 -43.26 -30.63 72.13
N ASP A 83 -43.16 -29.52 72.87
CA ASP A 83 -43.19 -29.53 74.32
C ASP A 83 -44.45 -30.28 74.82
N PRO A 84 -44.29 -31.38 75.59
CA PRO A 84 -45.41 -32.20 76.01
C PRO A 84 -46.37 -31.49 76.98
N GLU A 85 -45.97 -30.38 77.61
CA GLU A 85 -46.83 -29.60 78.52
C GLU A 85 -47.71 -28.59 77.78
N THR A 86 -47.16 -27.94 76.74
CA THR A 86 -47.85 -26.85 76.02
C THR A 86 -48.40 -27.28 74.66
N GLY A 87 -47.87 -28.36 74.08
CA GLY A 87 -48.25 -28.88 72.77
C GLY A 87 -47.74 -28.05 71.58
N TYR A 88 -46.84 -27.10 71.80
CA TYR A 88 -46.32 -26.17 70.79
C TYR A 88 -44.80 -26.22 70.66
N GLY A 89 -44.29 -25.79 69.49
CA GLY A 89 -42.86 -25.63 69.24
C GLY A 89 -42.36 -24.20 69.51
N TRP A 90 -41.04 -24.00 69.41
CA TRP A 90 -40.41 -22.69 69.58
C TRP A 90 -39.44 -22.38 68.43
N GLU A 91 -39.42 -21.12 68.00
CA GLU A 91 -38.52 -20.57 66.97
C GLU A 91 -38.07 -19.18 67.44
N THR A 92 -36.99 -18.64 66.86
CA THR A 92 -36.65 -17.22 67.03
C THR A 92 -36.88 -16.47 65.73
N GLY A 93 -37.53 -15.31 65.80
CA GLY A 93 -37.72 -14.43 64.66
C GLY A 93 -37.31 -13.00 64.96
N PHE A 94 -37.43 -12.15 63.95
CA PHE A 94 -37.17 -10.71 64.08
C PHE A 94 -38.47 -9.95 63.85
N VAL A 95 -38.69 -8.89 64.63
CA VAL A 95 -39.74 -7.90 64.35
C VAL A 95 -39.11 -6.55 64.07
N VAL A 96 -39.79 -5.77 63.24
CA VAL A 96 -39.39 -4.39 62.95
C VAL A 96 -39.54 -3.54 64.22
N ALA A 97 -38.50 -2.80 64.60
CA ALA A 97 -38.47 -2.00 65.82
C ALA A 97 -38.88 -0.53 65.62
N GLU A 98 -38.98 -0.08 64.37
CA GLU A 98 -39.20 1.32 64.01
C GLU A 98 -40.20 1.55 62.87
N GLY A 99 -40.56 2.82 62.66
CA GLY A 99 -41.47 3.23 61.59
C GLY A 99 -42.90 2.73 61.72
N SER A 100 -43.68 2.84 60.63
CA SER A 100 -45.08 2.40 60.57
C SER A 100 -45.24 0.88 60.50
N ALA A 101 -44.13 0.16 60.32
CA ALA A 101 -44.07 -1.29 60.24
C ALA A 101 -43.80 -1.97 61.59
N LYS A 102 -43.55 -1.17 62.64
CA LYS A 102 -43.15 -1.63 63.96
C LYS A 102 -44.06 -2.74 64.49
N GLY A 103 -43.46 -3.79 65.02
CA GLY A 103 -44.18 -4.96 65.54
C GLY A 103 -44.43 -6.09 64.55
N ARG A 104 -44.36 -5.80 63.24
CA ARG A 104 -44.53 -6.82 62.19
C ARG A 104 -43.32 -7.75 62.14
N LEU A 105 -43.60 -9.04 61.95
CA LEU A 105 -42.60 -10.08 61.75
C LEU A 105 -41.81 -9.81 60.45
N TYR A 106 -40.49 -9.83 60.56
CA TYR A 106 -39.54 -9.63 59.48
C TYR A 106 -38.93 -10.98 59.08
N THR A 107 -38.98 -11.30 57.80
CA THR A 107 -38.45 -12.55 57.24
C THR A 107 -37.17 -12.26 56.47
N LEU A 108 -36.03 -12.62 57.07
CA LEU A 108 -34.70 -12.48 56.45
C LEU A 108 -34.66 -13.16 55.07
N GLY A 109 -34.13 -12.44 54.08
CA GLY A 109 -34.00 -12.88 52.69
C GLY A 109 -35.27 -12.75 51.84
N GLN A 110 -36.46 -12.71 52.43
CA GLN A 110 -37.70 -12.43 51.68
C GLN A 110 -38.01 -10.94 51.70
N ASP A 111 -37.93 -10.31 52.87
CA ASP A 111 -38.18 -8.87 53.02
C ASP A 111 -36.96 -8.02 52.57
N ASP A 112 -35.79 -8.64 52.49
CA ASP A 112 -34.55 -8.03 51.97
C ASP A 112 -34.46 -8.05 50.43
N LYS A 113 -35.36 -8.78 49.74
CA LYS A 113 -35.21 -9.06 48.31
C LYS A 113 -35.17 -7.80 47.42
N ASP A 114 -36.00 -6.79 47.71
CA ASP A 114 -35.99 -5.53 46.96
C ASP A 114 -34.71 -4.72 47.21
N ILE A 115 -34.11 -4.85 48.41
CA ILE A 115 -32.84 -4.22 48.76
C ILE A 115 -31.70 -4.91 47.98
N ASP A 116 -31.65 -6.24 48.02
CA ASP A 116 -30.64 -7.03 47.30
C ASP A 116 -30.72 -6.82 45.78
N ASP A 117 -31.92 -6.88 45.19
CA ASP A 117 -32.12 -6.68 43.74
C ASP A 117 -31.65 -5.25 43.30
N ARG A 118 -31.80 -4.23 44.15
CA ARG A 118 -31.30 -2.87 43.89
C ARG A 118 -29.79 -2.74 44.04
N ILE A 119 -29.18 -3.43 45.02
CA ILE A 119 -27.73 -3.47 45.19
C ILE A 119 -27.09 -4.14 43.98
N ASP A 120 -27.62 -5.28 43.54
CA ASP A 120 -27.13 -5.99 42.35
C ASP A 120 -27.24 -5.15 41.08
N LEU A 121 -28.35 -4.40 40.92
CA LEU A 121 -28.51 -3.46 39.82
C LEU A 121 -27.47 -2.33 39.89
N SER A 122 -27.25 -1.75 41.08
CA SER A 122 -26.23 -0.72 41.28
C SER A 122 -24.84 -1.22 40.90
N ASP A 123 -24.44 -2.41 41.38
CA ASP A 123 -23.14 -3.00 41.10
C ASP A 123 -22.94 -3.30 39.61
N THR A 124 -23.99 -3.81 38.96
CA THR A 124 -23.98 -4.05 37.52
C THR A 124 -23.76 -2.76 36.73
N LEU A 125 -24.47 -1.69 37.10
CA LEU A 125 -24.32 -0.37 36.48
C LEU A 125 -22.90 0.21 36.72
N LEU A 126 -22.34 0.01 37.91
CA LEU A 126 -21.00 0.46 38.26
C LEU A 126 -19.91 -0.25 37.43
N ILE A 127 -19.99 -1.57 37.30
CA ILE A 127 -19.05 -2.38 36.52
C ILE A 127 -19.09 -1.95 35.05
N ILE A 128 -20.27 -1.85 34.46
CA ILE A 128 -20.45 -1.39 33.06
C ILE A 128 -19.89 0.03 32.90
N GLY A 129 -20.22 0.93 33.83
CA GLY A 129 -19.74 2.30 33.83
C GLY A 129 -18.21 2.40 33.89
N LEU A 130 -17.55 1.60 34.73
CA LEU A 130 -16.10 1.56 34.86
C LEU A 130 -15.42 1.03 33.58
N LEU A 131 -15.95 -0.02 32.97
CA LEU A 131 -15.44 -0.58 31.72
C LEU A 131 -15.55 0.42 30.55
N LEU A 132 -16.68 1.10 30.43
CA LEU A 132 -16.87 2.13 29.41
C LEU A 132 -15.96 3.34 29.65
N THR A 133 -15.81 3.76 30.90
CA THR A 133 -14.94 4.89 31.27
C THR A 133 -13.47 4.58 30.98
N THR A 134 -12.98 3.40 31.33
CA THR A 134 -11.61 2.95 31.01
C THR A 134 -11.39 2.83 29.51
N ALA A 135 -12.32 2.23 28.76
CA ALA A 135 -12.25 2.16 27.30
C ALA A 135 -12.25 3.56 26.63
N GLY A 136 -13.08 4.48 27.14
CA GLY A 136 -13.14 5.87 26.71
C GLY A 136 -11.83 6.63 26.97
N LEU A 137 -11.24 6.46 28.17
CA LEU A 137 -9.95 7.05 28.56
C LEU A 137 -8.79 6.49 27.74
N ILE A 138 -8.69 5.17 27.60
CA ILE A 138 -7.62 4.51 26.83
C ILE A 138 -7.75 4.86 25.34
N GLY A 139 -8.94 4.70 24.75
CA GLY A 139 -9.18 5.01 23.34
C GLY A 139 -9.01 6.51 23.03
N GLY A 140 -9.45 7.38 23.95
CA GLY A 140 -9.25 8.83 23.89
C GLY A 140 -7.77 9.21 23.95
N ASN A 141 -7.01 8.66 24.91
CA ASN A 141 -5.58 8.93 25.06
C ASN A 141 -4.75 8.39 23.89
N ILE A 142 -5.02 7.19 23.38
CA ILE A 142 -4.32 6.65 22.20
C ILE A 142 -4.52 7.56 20.97
N ARG A 143 -5.75 8.07 20.77
CA ARG A 143 -6.07 8.96 19.66
C ARG A 143 -5.48 10.35 19.83
N ALA A 144 -5.49 10.91 21.05
CA ALA A 144 -4.86 12.18 21.36
C ALA A 144 -3.33 12.11 21.24
N ALA A 145 -2.73 11.04 21.77
CA ALA A 145 -1.31 10.75 21.63
C ALA A 145 -0.93 10.59 20.15
N ALA A 146 -1.71 9.90 19.33
CA ALA A 146 -1.42 9.80 17.89
C ALA A 146 -1.33 11.18 17.19
N ARG A 147 -2.16 12.14 17.59
CA ARG A 147 -2.11 13.53 17.08
C ARG A 147 -0.89 14.31 17.59
N LEU A 148 -0.49 14.09 18.84
CA LEU A 148 0.66 14.76 19.47
C LEU A 148 2.02 14.14 19.08
N ILE A 149 2.03 12.85 18.79
CA ILE A 149 3.23 12.08 18.45
C ILE A 149 3.75 12.48 17.06
N GLY A 150 2.86 12.86 16.13
CA GLY A 150 3.24 13.32 14.79
C GLY A 150 3.29 12.20 13.73
N ALA A 151 2.67 11.04 14.01
CA ALA A 151 2.43 10.01 13.00
C ALA A 151 1.46 10.56 11.94
N ARG A 152 1.83 10.40 10.66
CA ARG A 152 1.00 10.81 9.50
C ARG A 152 1.02 9.70 8.44
N PRO A 153 0.43 8.53 8.74
CA PRO A 153 0.46 7.38 7.84
C PRO A 153 -0.07 7.72 6.45
N ASP A 154 -1.13 8.54 6.37
CA ASP A 154 -1.72 8.93 5.08
C ASP A 154 -0.79 9.75 4.20
N VAL A 155 0.06 10.61 4.79
CA VAL A 155 1.03 11.41 4.02
C VAL A 155 2.11 10.49 3.46
N VAL A 156 2.67 9.63 4.31
CA VAL A 156 3.71 8.68 3.92
C VAL A 156 3.18 7.70 2.87
N HIS A 157 1.95 7.20 3.03
CA HIS A 157 1.32 6.31 2.07
C HIS A 157 1.05 6.98 0.71
N ARG A 158 0.57 8.23 0.69
CA ARG A 158 0.40 8.97 -0.57
C ARG A 158 1.73 9.25 -1.25
N ALA A 159 2.77 9.58 -0.48
CA ALA A 159 4.11 9.77 -1.02
C ALA A 159 4.67 8.47 -1.62
N TRP A 160 4.46 7.33 -0.95
CA TRP A 160 4.81 6.01 -1.49
C TRP A 160 4.07 5.69 -2.78
N ARG A 161 2.77 5.97 -2.85
CA ARG A 161 1.99 5.76 -4.07
C ARG A 161 2.53 6.61 -5.23
N LEU A 162 2.76 7.89 -5.00
CA LEU A 162 3.32 8.78 -6.01
C LEU A 162 4.72 8.34 -6.47
N ALA A 163 5.57 7.87 -5.55
CA ALA A 163 6.88 7.33 -5.88
C ALA A 163 6.76 6.05 -6.73
N HIS A 164 5.80 5.19 -6.42
CA HIS A 164 5.51 3.98 -7.19
C HIS A 164 5.01 4.31 -8.60
N ASP A 165 4.07 5.25 -8.72
CA ASP A 165 3.54 5.71 -10.02
C ASP A 165 4.67 6.33 -10.88
N ALA A 166 5.56 7.10 -10.26
CA ALA A 166 6.73 7.67 -10.94
C ALA A 166 7.70 6.59 -11.44
N ALA A 167 8.05 5.61 -10.58
CA ALA A 167 8.93 4.52 -10.96
C ALA A 167 8.34 3.66 -12.09
N ALA A 168 7.03 3.41 -12.07
CA ALA A 168 6.34 2.66 -13.12
C ALA A 168 6.48 3.33 -14.49
N VAL A 169 6.27 4.65 -14.58
CA VAL A 169 6.41 5.39 -15.85
C VAL A 169 7.84 5.38 -16.36
N GLU A 170 8.83 5.55 -15.48
CA GLU A 170 10.24 5.48 -15.87
C GLU A 170 10.59 4.10 -16.44
N GLU A 171 10.14 3.03 -15.78
CA GLU A 171 10.37 1.66 -16.21
C GLU A 171 9.67 1.38 -17.55
N ASP A 172 8.40 1.77 -17.68
CA ASP A 172 7.62 1.57 -18.91
C ASP A 172 8.23 2.33 -20.10
N HIS A 173 8.71 3.56 -19.87
CA HIS A 173 9.36 4.35 -20.91
C HIS A 173 10.69 3.74 -21.33
N THR A 174 11.49 3.28 -20.36
CA THR A 174 12.76 2.58 -20.63
C THR A 174 12.50 1.30 -21.43
N ARG A 175 11.49 0.52 -21.05
CA ARG A 175 11.09 -0.71 -21.75
C ARG A 175 10.67 -0.43 -23.19
N ALA A 176 9.92 0.64 -23.44
CA ALA A 176 9.52 1.04 -24.79
C ALA A 176 10.73 1.45 -25.67
N ILE A 177 11.68 2.20 -25.11
CA ILE A 177 12.94 2.54 -25.79
C ILE A 177 13.75 1.29 -26.11
N GLU A 178 13.88 0.36 -25.15
CA GLU A 178 14.61 -0.89 -25.33
C GLU A 178 13.96 -1.79 -26.38
N ALA A 179 12.62 -1.84 -26.44
CA ALA A 179 11.90 -2.59 -27.47
C ALA A 179 12.23 -2.07 -28.89
N VAL A 180 12.28 -0.74 -29.07
CA VAL A 180 12.70 -0.12 -30.34
C VAL A 180 14.16 -0.48 -30.67
N ARG A 181 15.08 -0.35 -29.71
CA ARG A 181 16.50 -0.69 -29.91
C ARG A 181 16.70 -2.16 -30.26
N ALA A 182 15.98 -3.05 -29.58
CA ALA A 182 16.02 -4.49 -29.84
C ALA A 182 15.50 -4.85 -31.24
N ALA A 183 14.43 -4.20 -31.69
CA ALA A 183 13.88 -4.39 -33.04
C ALA A 183 14.76 -3.75 -34.14
N TRP A 184 15.44 -2.64 -33.83
CA TRP A 184 16.31 -1.93 -34.77
C TRP A 184 17.67 -2.60 -34.98
N ALA A 185 18.28 -3.12 -33.92
CA ALA A 185 19.62 -3.74 -33.96
C ALA A 185 19.85 -4.79 -35.06
N PRO A 186 18.93 -5.76 -35.33
CA PRO A 186 19.11 -6.70 -36.43
C PRO A 186 19.08 -6.03 -37.82
N LEU A 187 18.19 -5.05 -38.03
CA LEU A 187 18.08 -4.32 -39.29
C LEU A 187 19.32 -3.45 -39.54
N GLN A 188 19.83 -2.80 -38.49
CA GLN A 188 21.07 -2.03 -38.55
C GLN A 188 22.27 -2.94 -38.90
N ARG A 189 22.39 -4.10 -38.24
CA ARG A 189 23.48 -5.06 -38.53
C ARG A 189 23.45 -5.53 -39.97
N GLU A 190 22.29 -5.91 -40.50
CA GLU A 190 22.13 -6.30 -41.90
C GLU A 190 22.53 -5.16 -42.84
N ARG A 191 22.13 -3.92 -42.53
CA ARG A 191 22.46 -2.78 -43.36
C ARG A 191 23.96 -2.44 -43.36
N VAL A 192 24.62 -2.52 -42.21
CA VAL A 192 26.09 -2.41 -42.14
C VAL A 192 26.76 -3.51 -42.94
N HIS A 193 26.23 -4.72 -42.85
CA HIS A 193 26.75 -5.87 -43.57
C HIS A 193 26.69 -5.68 -45.09
N GLU A 194 25.57 -5.18 -45.60
CA GLU A 194 25.41 -4.81 -47.02
C GLU A 194 26.38 -3.70 -47.45
N GLU A 195 26.56 -2.68 -46.61
CA GLU A 195 27.49 -1.57 -46.90
C GLU A 195 28.95 -2.07 -46.95
N MET A 196 29.32 -2.96 -46.03
CA MET A 196 30.65 -3.59 -46.00
C MET A 196 30.86 -4.54 -47.18
N SER A 197 29.82 -5.24 -47.63
CA SER A 197 29.82 -6.04 -48.86
C SER A 197 30.00 -5.19 -50.12
N ARG A 198 29.57 -3.92 -50.11
CA ARG A 198 29.73 -3.02 -51.27
C ARG A 198 31.04 -2.24 -51.23
N THR A 199 31.62 -2.06 -50.05
CA THR A 199 32.84 -1.27 -49.87
C THR A 199 34.07 -2.04 -50.36
N PRO A 200 34.72 -1.60 -51.46
CA PRO A 200 35.87 -2.30 -51.99
C PRO A 200 37.06 -2.17 -51.06
N VAL A 201 37.86 -3.23 -50.96
CA VAL A 201 39.03 -3.29 -50.07
C VAL A 201 40.09 -2.21 -50.38
N LYS A 202 40.08 -1.66 -51.60
CA LYS A 202 40.91 -0.52 -52.05
C LYS A 202 40.65 0.78 -51.27
N LEU A 203 39.48 0.90 -50.64
CA LEU A 203 39.10 2.06 -49.83
C LEU A 203 39.56 1.95 -48.38
N LEU A 204 39.97 0.76 -47.91
CA LEU A 204 40.50 0.58 -46.57
C LEU A 204 41.82 1.34 -46.40
N ARG A 205 41.97 1.92 -45.20
CA ARG A 205 43.15 2.68 -44.81
C ARG A 205 43.72 2.15 -43.50
N ASN A 206 45.04 2.07 -43.42
CA ASN A 206 45.71 1.76 -42.17
C ASN A 206 45.67 2.95 -41.19
N GLU A 207 46.30 2.80 -40.04
CA GLU A 207 46.34 3.82 -38.98
C GLU A 207 47.00 5.13 -39.45
N ASP A 208 47.98 5.03 -40.34
CA ASP A 208 48.66 6.17 -40.97
C ASP A 208 47.87 6.77 -42.16
N LYS A 209 46.59 6.38 -42.32
CA LYS A 209 45.69 6.80 -43.41
C LYS A 209 46.15 6.40 -44.82
N GLN A 210 47.12 5.49 -44.93
CA GLN A 210 47.64 4.96 -46.19
C GLN A 210 46.79 3.79 -46.69
N ARG A 211 46.71 3.64 -48.01
CA ARG A 211 45.98 2.54 -48.66
C ARG A 211 46.80 1.25 -48.65
N PHE A 212 46.13 0.13 -48.46
CA PHE A 212 46.76 -1.19 -48.59
C PHE A 212 47.06 -1.54 -50.05
N ARG A 213 48.04 -2.43 -50.27
CA ARG A 213 48.33 -3.01 -51.59
C ARG A 213 47.42 -4.22 -51.83
N THR A 214 46.27 -4.00 -52.46
CA THR A 214 45.18 -4.98 -52.51
C THR A 214 45.23 -5.99 -53.68
N LYS A 215 46.19 -5.86 -54.61
CA LYS A 215 46.27 -6.74 -55.79
C LYS A 215 46.40 -8.23 -55.44
N ALA A 216 47.16 -8.56 -54.40
CA ALA A 216 47.31 -9.94 -53.93
C ALA A 216 46.04 -10.45 -53.22
N TRP A 217 45.31 -9.54 -52.56
CA TRP A 217 44.07 -9.84 -51.84
C TRP A 217 42.94 -10.17 -52.82
N GLU A 218 42.82 -9.37 -53.88
CA GLU A 218 41.86 -9.59 -54.97
C GLU A 218 42.09 -10.93 -55.68
N LYS A 219 43.35 -11.35 -55.87
CA LYS A 219 43.66 -12.69 -56.42
C LYS A 219 43.30 -13.83 -55.45
N GLY A 220 43.30 -13.56 -54.15
CA GLY A 220 42.90 -14.48 -53.08
C GLY A 220 41.39 -14.50 -52.80
N GLY A 221 40.57 -13.81 -53.60
CA GLY A 221 39.12 -13.75 -53.43
C GLY A 221 38.63 -12.75 -52.38
N ILE A 222 39.51 -11.87 -51.88
CA ILE A 222 39.15 -10.82 -50.92
C ILE A 222 38.99 -9.50 -51.69
N HIS A 223 37.74 -9.09 -51.88
CA HIS A 223 37.39 -7.92 -52.70
C HIS A 223 36.80 -6.78 -51.89
N THR A 224 36.20 -7.09 -50.73
CA THR A 224 35.38 -6.16 -49.95
C THR A 224 35.91 -6.03 -48.52
N ALA A 225 35.48 -4.98 -47.82
CA ALA A 225 35.75 -4.81 -46.40
C ALA A 225 35.16 -5.96 -45.56
N ARG A 226 34.00 -6.50 -45.98
CA ARG A 226 33.42 -7.69 -45.37
C ARG A 226 34.30 -8.92 -45.55
N ASP A 227 34.83 -9.17 -46.76
CA ASP A 227 35.68 -10.33 -47.00
C ASP A 227 36.94 -10.31 -46.09
N VAL A 228 37.43 -9.11 -45.75
CA VAL A 228 38.54 -8.94 -44.80
C VAL A 228 38.14 -9.37 -43.39
N LEU A 229 36.94 -8.99 -42.92
CA LEU A 229 36.42 -9.42 -41.62
C LEU A 229 36.14 -10.93 -41.59
N ASP A 230 35.51 -11.48 -42.64
CA ASP A 230 35.17 -12.89 -42.76
C ASP A 230 36.44 -13.78 -42.87
N ALA A 231 37.50 -13.28 -43.51
CA ALA A 231 38.78 -13.97 -43.58
C ALA A 231 39.54 -13.93 -42.24
N GLY A 232 39.45 -12.82 -41.52
CA GLY A 232 40.18 -12.60 -40.27
C GLY A 232 41.70 -12.58 -40.44
N VAL A 233 42.41 -12.32 -39.34
CA VAL A 233 43.89 -12.11 -39.35
C VAL A 233 44.63 -13.31 -39.92
N TRP A 234 44.18 -14.53 -39.60
CA TRP A 234 44.88 -15.76 -39.95
C TRP A 234 44.84 -16.07 -41.45
N LYS A 235 43.65 -16.02 -42.08
CA LYS A 235 43.51 -16.33 -43.51
C LYS A 235 44.11 -15.23 -44.39
N LEU A 236 44.02 -13.96 -43.97
CA LEU A 236 44.70 -12.84 -44.63
C LEU A 236 46.22 -12.97 -44.57
N GLY A 237 46.76 -13.38 -43.42
CA GLY A 237 48.21 -13.55 -43.23
C GLY A 237 48.83 -14.72 -44.01
N GLN A 238 48.01 -15.59 -44.63
CA GLN A 238 48.48 -16.67 -45.51
C GLN A 238 48.57 -16.27 -46.98
N LEU A 239 48.07 -15.09 -47.33
CA LEU A 239 48.13 -14.61 -48.71
C LEU A 239 49.56 -14.21 -49.08
N PRO A 240 49.98 -14.43 -50.35
CA PRO A 240 51.28 -13.97 -50.84
C PRO A 240 51.44 -12.47 -50.62
N ASP A 241 52.61 -12.05 -50.11
CA ASP A 241 52.96 -10.65 -49.81
C ASP A 241 52.14 -9.98 -48.68
N VAL A 242 51.42 -10.76 -47.86
CA VAL A 242 50.64 -10.25 -46.70
C VAL A 242 51.21 -10.80 -45.41
N GLY A 243 52.06 -10.01 -44.74
CA GLY A 243 52.56 -10.36 -43.42
C GLY A 243 51.47 -10.25 -42.33
N ARG A 244 51.66 -10.97 -41.22
CA ARG A 244 50.76 -10.95 -40.04
C ARG A 244 50.39 -9.52 -39.59
N ARG A 245 51.37 -8.61 -39.49
CA ARG A 245 51.14 -7.22 -39.08
C ARG A 245 50.23 -6.47 -40.06
N THR A 246 50.37 -6.72 -41.36
CA THR A 246 49.51 -6.13 -42.39
C THR A 246 48.08 -6.68 -42.29
N ALA A 247 47.93 -7.98 -42.01
CA ALA A 247 46.62 -8.60 -41.77
C ALA A 247 45.94 -8.06 -40.51
N GLU A 248 46.66 -7.91 -39.39
CA GLU A 248 46.17 -7.27 -38.16
C GLU A 248 45.70 -5.83 -38.42
N GLN A 249 46.50 -5.04 -39.14
CA GLN A 249 46.12 -3.67 -39.51
C GLN A 249 44.91 -3.60 -40.45
N ALA A 250 44.77 -4.58 -41.36
CA ALA A 250 43.66 -4.64 -42.30
C ALA A 250 42.33 -4.98 -41.60
N VAL A 251 42.35 -5.97 -40.69
CA VAL A 251 41.18 -6.34 -39.88
C VAL A 251 40.79 -5.18 -38.97
N ALA A 252 41.75 -4.56 -38.26
CA ALA A 252 41.47 -3.39 -37.43
C ALA A 252 40.92 -2.20 -38.24
N ALA A 253 41.37 -2.01 -39.49
CA ALA A 253 40.82 -1.00 -40.38
C ALA A 253 39.38 -1.32 -40.81
N ALA A 254 39.07 -2.58 -41.09
CA ALA A 254 37.72 -3.02 -41.43
C ALA A 254 36.77 -2.97 -40.23
N GLU A 255 37.23 -3.29 -39.02
CA GLU A 255 36.47 -3.14 -37.77
C GLU A 255 36.15 -1.66 -37.52
N ARG A 256 37.13 -0.76 -37.60
CA ARG A 256 36.89 0.69 -37.47
C ARG A 256 35.91 1.22 -38.52
N LEU A 257 35.98 0.68 -39.74
CA LEU A 257 35.03 1.03 -40.80
C LEU A 257 33.62 0.50 -40.49
N ALA A 258 33.50 -0.72 -39.97
CA ALA A 258 32.24 -1.31 -39.56
C ALA A 258 31.63 -0.54 -38.38
N ASP A 259 32.43 -0.14 -37.39
CA ASP A 259 32.00 0.70 -36.26
C ASP A 259 31.52 2.08 -36.76
N ALA A 260 32.27 2.70 -37.68
CA ALA A 260 31.87 3.95 -38.31
C ALA A 260 30.59 3.79 -39.14
N ALA A 261 30.43 2.66 -39.84
CA ALA A 261 29.21 2.34 -40.58
C ALA A 261 28.03 2.14 -39.63
N HIS A 262 28.20 1.41 -38.53
CA HIS A 262 27.18 1.25 -37.49
C HIS A 262 26.64 2.59 -37.01
N GLN A 263 27.51 3.57 -36.77
CA GLN A 263 27.09 4.90 -36.29
C GLN A 263 26.33 5.75 -37.33
N ASN A 264 26.52 5.48 -38.63
CA ASN A 264 26.02 6.35 -39.70
C ASN A 264 24.99 5.69 -40.63
N VAL A 265 24.77 4.38 -40.52
CA VAL A 265 23.88 3.68 -41.44
C VAL A 265 22.41 4.04 -41.15
N LEU A 266 21.74 4.55 -42.17
CA LEU A 266 20.32 4.86 -42.08
C LEU A 266 19.50 3.64 -42.49
N VAL A 267 18.73 3.10 -41.54
CA VAL A 267 17.71 2.08 -41.82
C VAL A 267 16.52 2.80 -42.46
N ARG A 268 16.30 2.56 -43.75
CA ARG A 268 15.13 3.09 -44.47
C ARG A 268 13.95 2.17 -44.19
N LEU A 269 12.87 2.75 -43.70
CA LEU A 269 11.56 2.13 -43.55
C LEU A 269 10.72 2.53 -44.76
N THR A 270 10.33 1.56 -45.57
CA THR A 270 9.45 1.76 -46.73
C THR A 270 8.17 0.94 -46.59
N PRO A 271 7.04 1.36 -47.18
CA PRO A 271 5.79 0.59 -47.13
C PRO A 271 5.91 -0.83 -47.70
N ASP A 272 6.85 -1.04 -48.63
CA ASP A 272 7.10 -2.36 -49.24
C ASP A 272 7.72 -3.36 -48.25
N ASP A 273 8.29 -2.89 -47.13
CA ASP A 273 8.94 -3.73 -46.11
C ASP A 273 7.94 -4.42 -45.17
N ARG A 274 6.63 -4.25 -45.39
CA ARG A 274 5.56 -4.86 -44.59
C ARG A 274 5.59 -6.38 -44.55
N SER A 275 6.19 -7.03 -45.54
CA SER A 275 6.39 -8.48 -45.54
C SER A 275 7.52 -8.96 -44.62
N ASP A 276 8.44 -8.07 -44.20
CA ASP A 276 9.49 -8.42 -43.24
C ASP A 276 8.95 -8.32 -41.80
N PRO A 277 8.88 -9.44 -41.05
CA PRO A 277 8.44 -9.42 -39.65
C PRO A 277 9.31 -8.52 -38.76
N ARG A 278 10.60 -8.35 -39.08
CA ARG A 278 11.53 -7.53 -38.29
C ARG A 278 11.21 -6.05 -38.42
N THR A 279 10.92 -5.60 -39.65
CA THR A 279 10.49 -4.22 -39.92
C THR A 279 9.14 -3.94 -39.30
N THR A 280 8.22 -4.90 -39.38
CA THR A 280 6.91 -4.80 -38.70
C THR A 280 7.09 -4.66 -37.18
N SER A 281 7.95 -5.47 -36.55
CA SER A 281 8.25 -5.33 -35.11
C SER A 281 8.82 -3.96 -34.76
N LEU A 282 9.70 -3.41 -35.59
CA LEU A 282 10.27 -2.07 -35.37
C LEU A 282 9.20 -0.97 -35.48
N ILE A 283 8.37 -0.99 -36.53
CA ILE A 283 7.30 0.01 -36.70
C ILE A 283 6.30 -0.08 -35.54
N THR A 284 5.99 -1.29 -35.11
CA THR A 284 5.03 -1.49 -34.03
C THR A 284 5.60 -1.00 -32.68
N ALA A 285 6.89 -1.23 -32.41
CA ALA A 285 7.55 -0.66 -31.24
C ALA A 285 7.65 0.88 -31.30
N LEU A 286 7.97 1.44 -32.46
CA LEU A 286 8.02 2.89 -32.67
C LEU A 286 6.66 3.56 -32.45
N ARG A 287 5.57 2.91 -32.88
CA ARG A 287 4.22 3.42 -32.73
C ARG A 287 3.89 3.75 -31.27
N VAL A 288 4.27 2.90 -30.32
CA VAL A 288 4.03 3.14 -28.88
C VAL A 288 4.61 4.48 -28.44
N LEU A 289 5.85 4.77 -28.83
CA LEU A 289 6.51 6.05 -28.51
C LEU A 289 5.93 7.23 -29.30
N VAL A 290 5.52 7.02 -30.55
CA VAL A 290 4.90 8.06 -31.39
C VAL A 290 3.49 8.44 -30.88
N GLU A 291 2.71 7.46 -30.44
CA GLU A 291 1.38 7.67 -29.85
C GLU A 291 1.47 8.32 -28.46
N ALA A 292 2.41 7.86 -27.62
CA ALA A 292 2.65 8.47 -26.31
C ALA A 292 3.21 9.91 -26.43
N GLY A 293 3.92 10.21 -27.52
CA GLY A 293 4.37 11.55 -27.88
C GLY A 293 5.46 12.13 -26.96
N PRO A 294 5.84 13.41 -27.15
CA PRO A 294 6.89 14.06 -26.36
C PRO A 294 6.54 14.16 -24.86
N GLN A 295 5.25 14.19 -24.53
CA GLN A 295 4.76 14.22 -23.15
C GLN A 295 5.18 12.98 -22.36
N ALA A 296 5.37 11.83 -23.02
CA ALA A 296 5.83 10.62 -22.36
C ALA A 296 7.29 10.74 -21.86
N GLN A 297 8.16 11.34 -22.68
CA GLN A 297 9.54 11.63 -22.29
C GLN A 297 9.58 12.66 -21.15
N GLU A 298 8.84 13.76 -21.27
CA GLU A 298 8.75 14.78 -20.21
C GLU A 298 8.23 14.19 -18.89
N ALA A 299 7.22 13.32 -18.95
CA ALA A 299 6.68 12.64 -17.78
C ALA A 299 7.70 11.68 -17.15
N ALA A 300 8.43 10.90 -17.95
CA ALA A 300 9.48 10.02 -17.46
C ALA A 300 10.65 10.78 -16.81
N ASP A 301 11.07 11.90 -17.40
CA ASP A 301 12.12 12.75 -16.83
C ASP A 301 11.66 13.41 -15.52
N THR A 302 10.42 13.92 -15.48
CA THR A 302 9.81 14.45 -14.25
C THR A 302 9.68 13.38 -13.17
N ALA A 303 9.28 12.16 -13.55
CA ALA A 303 9.17 11.02 -12.65
C ALA A 303 10.51 10.65 -12.02
N ARG A 304 11.58 10.62 -12.82
CA ARG A 304 12.96 10.36 -12.37
C ARG A 304 13.43 11.42 -11.37
N GLU A 305 13.23 12.71 -11.68
CA GLU A 305 13.58 13.80 -10.76
C GLU A 305 12.80 13.69 -9.44
N LEU A 306 11.50 13.40 -9.52
CA LEU A 306 10.66 13.25 -8.35
C LEU A 306 11.06 12.05 -7.48
N ALA A 307 11.43 10.92 -8.09
CA ALA A 307 11.89 9.73 -7.38
C ALA A 307 13.15 10.02 -6.54
N VAL A 308 14.14 10.70 -7.14
CA VAL A 308 15.38 11.13 -6.46
C VAL A 308 15.08 12.04 -5.25
N ARG A 309 14.07 12.92 -5.36
CA ARG A 309 13.64 13.80 -4.25
C ARG A 309 12.87 13.03 -3.16
N LEU A 310 12.01 12.07 -3.54
CA LEU A 310 11.13 11.35 -2.61
C LEU A 310 11.87 10.30 -1.78
N GLU A 311 12.88 9.62 -2.32
CA GLU A 311 13.60 8.53 -1.66
C GLU A 311 14.18 8.89 -0.26
N PRO A 312 15.01 9.95 -0.11
CA PRO A 312 15.54 10.32 1.20
C PRO A 312 14.45 10.76 2.17
N LEU A 313 13.38 11.39 1.66
CA LEU A 313 12.26 11.85 2.49
C LEU A 313 11.36 10.72 2.97
N LEU A 314 11.09 9.72 2.14
CA LEU A 314 10.38 8.50 2.54
C LEU A 314 11.16 7.73 3.60
N THR A 315 12.49 7.64 3.44
CA THR A 315 13.38 7.04 4.44
C THR A 315 13.33 7.82 5.76
N GLY A 316 13.47 9.15 5.71
CA GLY A 316 13.39 10.03 6.87
C GLY A 316 12.01 10.06 7.55
N ALA A 317 10.93 9.85 6.79
CA ALA A 317 9.55 9.83 7.28
C ALA A 317 9.06 8.44 7.70
N SER A 318 9.87 7.38 7.54
CA SER A 318 9.49 5.99 7.76
C SER A 318 8.88 5.75 9.15
N ALA A 319 9.41 6.36 10.21
CA ALA A 319 8.87 6.24 11.56
C ALA A 319 7.43 6.79 11.68
N ALA A 320 7.06 7.78 10.88
CA ALA A 320 5.71 8.36 10.87
C ALA A 320 4.67 7.53 10.09
N SER A 321 5.08 6.45 9.44
CA SER A 321 4.17 5.49 8.78
C SER A 321 3.32 4.72 9.78
N THR A 322 3.79 4.54 11.02
CA THR A 322 3.08 3.79 12.07
C THR A 322 3.16 4.50 13.40
N ARG A 323 2.17 4.23 14.28
CA ARG A 323 2.16 4.81 15.64
C ARG A 323 3.31 4.28 16.49
N THR A 324 3.59 2.97 16.38
CA THR A 324 4.68 2.30 17.09
C THR A 324 6.06 2.76 16.60
N GLY A 325 6.20 3.05 15.30
CA GLY A 325 7.42 3.64 14.72
C GLY A 325 7.80 4.95 15.42
N MET A 326 6.88 5.91 15.51
CA MET A 326 7.16 7.19 16.17
C MET A 326 7.45 7.07 17.67
N LEU A 327 6.90 6.05 18.35
CA LEU A 327 7.15 5.83 19.78
C LEU A 327 8.58 5.34 20.03
N ARG A 328 9.13 4.49 19.15
CA ARG A 328 10.49 3.94 19.25
C ARG A 328 11.58 4.97 19.01
N VAL A 329 11.28 6.03 18.26
CA VAL A 329 12.26 7.06 17.91
C VAL A 329 12.36 8.10 19.03
N GLY A 330 13.60 8.41 19.44
CA GLY A 330 13.91 9.44 20.44
C GLY A 330 13.58 10.87 19.99
N PRO A 331 13.71 11.88 20.87
CA PRO A 331 13.29 13.26 20.60
C PRO A 331 13.87 13.84 19.31
N GLU A 332 15.16 13.61 19.05
CA GLU A 332 15.85 14.13 17.87
C GLU A 332 15.41 13.44 16.58
N GLY A 333 15.22 12.12 16.62
CA GLY A 333 14.68 11.40 15.46
C GLY A 333 13.22 11.78 15.18
N ARG A 334 12.41 12.12 16.21
CA ARG A 334 11.05 12.65 16.01
C ARG A 334 11.07 14.01 15.32
N ARG A 335 12.03 14.89 15.63
CA ARG A 335 12.22 16.18 14.92
C ARG A 335 12.54 15.94 13.45
N ARG A 336 13.53 15.10 13.14
CA ARG A 336 13.90 14.73 11.77
C ARG A 336 12.74 14.12 10.99
N THR A 337 12.02 13.18 11.60
CA THR A 337 10.84 12.55 10.97
C THR A 337 9.75 13.59 10.65
N ARG A 338 9.48 14.53 11.56
CA ARG A 338 8.47 15.58 11.34
C ARG A 338 8.89 16.56 10.25
N ALA A 339 10.18 16.89 10.15
CA ALA A 339 10.73 17.70 9.08
C ALA A 339 10.54 17.01 7.72
N ALA A 340 10.95 15.74 7.60
CA ALA A 340 10.73 14.95 6.39
C ALA A 340 9.24 14.86 6.01
N VAL A 341 8.34 14.65 6.97
CA VAL A 341 6.88 14.64 6.73
C VAL A 341 6.33 16.02 6.33
N ALA A 342 6.99 17.12 6.71
CA ALA A 342 6.63 18.46 6.27
C ALA A 342 7.05 18.70 4.82
N GLU A 343 8.26 18.28 4.46
CA GLU A 343 8.77 18.35 3.09
C GLU A 343 7.96 17.47 2.15
N LEU A 344 7.64 16.22 2.54
CA LEU A 344 6.74 15.34 1.77
C LEU A 344 5.37 15.99 1.53
N ARG A 345 4.85 16.79 2.46
CA ARG A 345 3.59 17.51 2.26
C ARG A 345 3.72 18.63 1.24
N GLY A 346 4.85 19.33 1.21
CA GLY A 346 5.16 20.30 0.17
C GLY A 346 5.19 19.65 -1.20
N LEU A 347 5.98 18.58 -1.35
CA LEU A 347 6.09 17.83 -2.60
C LEU A 347 4.75 17.25 -3.07
N LEU A 348 3.96 16.67 -2.17
CA LEU A 348 2.64 16.15 -2.52
C LEU A 348 1.65 17.25 -2.92
N ALA A 349 1.81 18.47 -2.41
CA ALA A 349 0.97 19.60 -2.79
C ALA A 349 1.36 20.13 -4.17
N GLU A 350 2.66 20.26 -4.44
CA GLU A 350 3.25 20.59 -5.75
C GLU A 350 2.81 19.56 -6.81
N ALA A 351 3.07 18.28 -6.57
CA ALA A 351 2.67 17.20 -7.47
C ALA A 351 1.16 17.12 -7.72
N LYS A 352 0.34 17.50 -6.73
CA LYS A 352 -1.12 17.60 -6.91
C LYS A 352 -1.50 18.79 -7.78
N PHE A 353 -0.86 19.94 -7.58
CA PHE A 353 -1.10 21.14 -8.37
C PHE A 353 -0.77 20.90 -9.85
N ASP A 354 0.35 20.22 -10.11
CA ASP A 354 0.80 19.86 -11.47
C ASP A 354 0.11 18.61 -12.05
N ALA A 355 -0.80 18.00 -11.30
CA ALA A 355 -1.50 16.78 -11.66
C ALA A 355 -0.57 15.61 -12.07
N LEU A 356 0.58 15.47 -11.40
CA LEU A 356 1.58 14.46 -11.74
C LEU A 356 1.07 13.02 -11.61
N GLY A 357 0.30 12.69 -10.56
CA GLY A 357 -0.24 11.34 -10.39
C GLY A 357 -1.10 10.86 -11.58
N PRO A 358 -2.14 11.61 -11.97
CA PRO A 358 -2.92 11.30 -13.17
C PRO A 358 -2.09 11.28 -14.46
N ARG A 359 -1.14 12.20 -14.62
CA ARG A 359 -0.25 12.22 -15.79
C ARG A 359 0.60 10.96 -15.87
N PHE A 360 1.23 10.56 -14.77
CA PHE A 360 2.02 9.33 -14.72
C PHE A 360 1.16 8.10 -15.02
N GLY A 361 -0.01 7.98 -14.41
CA GLY A 361 -0.92 6.86 -14.70
C GLY A 361 -1.33 6.81 -16.17
N GLN A 362 -1.64 7.94 -16.79
CA GLN A 362 -1.99 8.00 -18.21
C GLN A 362 -0.81 7.62 -19.11
N THR A 363 0.38 8.19 -18.87
CA THR A 363 1.59 7.88 -19.64
C THR A 363 1.97 6.41 -19.55
N SER A 364 1.92 5.81 -18.35
CA SER A 364 2.17 4.38 -18.16
C SER A 364 1.19 3.54 -18.98
N VAL A 365 -0.11 3.88 -18.97
CA VAL A 365 -1.12 3.19 -19.79
C VAL A 365 -0.84 3.33 -21.29
N ASP A 366 -0.45 4.52 -21.75
CA ASP A 366 -0.13 4.76 -23.16
C ASP A 366 1.12 3.98 -23.61
N LEU A 367 2.13 3.86 -22.73
CA LEU A 367 3.35 3.09 -22.98
C LEU A 367 3.13 1.56 -22.87
N LEU A 368 2.19 1.12 -22.04
CA LEU A 368 1.84 -0.29 -21.85
C LEU A 368 0.88 -0.82 -22.91
N ARG A 369 0.30 0.05 -23.74
CA ARG A 369 -0.50 -0.33 -24.92
C ARG A 369 0.45 -0.87 -26.01
N GLY A 370 1.13 -1.97 -25.70
CA GLY A 370 2.00 -2.69 -26.61
C GLY A 370 1.21 -3.51 -27.64
N PRO A 371 1.90 -4.06 -28.65
CA PRO A 371 1.25 -4.79 -29.73
C PRO A 371 1.02 -6.26 -29.40
N ASP A 372 -0.16 -6.56 -28.91
CA ASP A 372 -0.51 -7.92 -28.51
C ASP A 372 -1.14 -8.72 -29.66
N ASN A 373 -1.40 -8.11 -30.83
CA ASN A 373 -2.05 -8.81 -31.94
C ASN A 373 -1.67 -8.31 -33.35
N GLU A 374 -2.05 -9.11 -34.36
CA GLU A 374 -1.82 -8.87 -35.79
C GLU A 374 -2.60 -7.64 -36.32
N LEU A 375 -3.72 -7.26 -35.69
CA LEU A 375 -4.42 -6.00 -35.99
C LEU A 375 -3.62 -4.76 -35.58
N ASP A 376 -2.81 -4.86 -34.52
CA ASP A 376 -1.97 -3.76 -34.05
C ASP A 376 -0.84 -3.47 -35.05
N ALA A 377 -0.28 -4.52 -35.66
CA ALA A 377 0.72 -4.40 -36.73
C ALA A 377 0.14 -3.71 -37.98
N LEU A 378 -1.06 -4.10 -38.43
CA LEU A 378 -1.76 -3.45 -39.56
C LEU A 378 -2.03 -1.96 -39.28
N SER A 379 -2.52 -1.68 -38.07
CA SER A 379 -2.82 -0.33 -37.64
C SER A 379 -1.53 0.51 -37.51
N ALA A 380 -0.41 -0.10 -37.13
CA ALA A 380 0.88 0.58 -37.04
C ALA A 380 1.48 0.96 -38.39
N TRP A 381 1.33 0.09 -39.39
CA TRP A 381 1.70 0.41 -40.76
C TRP A 381 0.83 1.54 -41.34
N THR A 382 -0.48 1.51 -41.08
CA THR A 382 -1.40 2.56 -41.52
C THR A 382 -1.05 3.92 -40.88
N ASP A 383 -0.71 3.92 -39.60
CA ASP A 383 -0.28 5.12 -38.88
C ASP A 383 1.06 5.65 -39.42
N PHE A 384 2.04 4.77 -39.64
CA PHE A 384 3.33 5.12 -40.26
C PHE A 384 3.17 5.75 -41.64
N GLU A 385 2.32 5.20 -42.50
CA GLU A 385 2.05 5.74 -43.84
C GLU A 385 1.47 7.17 -43.78
N SER A 386 0.69 7.48 -42.74
CA SER A 386 0.09 8.79 -42.56
C SER A 386 1.05 9.86 -42.01
N ARG A 387 2.03 9.46 -41.19
CA ARG A 387 2.97 10.38 -40.51
C ARG A 387 4.40 9.82 -40.40
N PRO A 388 5.07 9.54 -41.53
CA PRO A 388 6.39 8.90 -41.52
C PRO A 388 7.47 9.76 -40.83
N ALA A 389 7.34 11.09 -40.89
CA ALA A 389 8.29 12.02 -40.27
C ALA A 389 8.40 11.84 -38.75
N ASP A 390 7.28 11.54 -38.06
CA ASP A 390 7.26 11.34 -36.61
C ASP A 390 8.01 10.06 -36.21
N TYR A 391 7.85 8.99 -36.99
CA TYR A 391 8.55 7.73 -36.77
C TYR A 391 10.06 7.88 -36.97
N TYR A 392 10.50 8.56 -38.03
CA TYR A 392 11.92 8.81 -38.26
C TYR A 392 12.53 9.73 -37.20
N ARG A 393 11.77 10.72 -36.71
CA ARG A 393 12.19 11.59 -35.61
C ARG A 393 12.42 10.77 -34.32
N VAL A 394 11.44 9.97 -33.92
CA VAL A 394 11.54 9.11 -32.72
C VAL A 394 12.67 8.09 -32.87
N LEU A 395 12.80 7.46 -34.05
CA LEU A 395 13.90 6.53 -34.32
C LEU A 395 15.26 7.23 -34.18
N ALA A 396 15.41 8.45 -34.71
CA ALA A 396 16.63 9.23 -34.56
C ALA A 396 16.90 9.60 -33.10
N GLU A 397 15.89 9.99 -32.31
CA GLU A 397 16.03 10.30 -30.88
C GLU A 397 16.50 9.07 -30.08
N VAL A 398 15.87 7.91 -30.29
CA VAL A 398 16.19 6.66 -29.58
C VAL A 398 17.59 6.13 -29.93
N THR A 399 18.02 6.31 -31.18
CA THR A 399 19.30 5.81 -31.71
C THR A 399 20.45 6.83 -31.61
N ALA A 400 20.17 8.14 -31.49
CA ALA A 400 21.19 9.16 -31.21
C ALA A 400 21.86 8.94 -29.83
N GLY A 401 21.17 8.34 -28.87
CA GLY A 401 21.80 7.89 -27.62
C GLY A 401 22.87 6.79 -27.80
N SER A 402 22.89 6.11 -28.97
CA SER A 402 23.87 5.08 -29.34
C SER A 402 24.91 5.55 -30.37
N ALA A 403 24.71 6.73 -30.97
CA ALA A 403 25.58 7.30 -31.98
C ALA A 403 25.97 8.74 -31.58
N GLY A 404 27.27 8.98 -31.38
CA GLY A 404 27.79 10.34 -31.20
C GLY A 404 27.33 11.28 -32.34
N PRO A 405 27.32 12.60 -32.11
CA PRO A 405 26.60 13.56 -32.95
C PRO A 405 27.00 13.45 -34.44
N PRO A 406 26.03 13.42 -35.38
CA PRO A 406 26.33 13.28 -36.79
C PRO A 406 26.98 14.56 -37.34
N ALA A 407 28.18 14.42 -37.90
CA ALA A 407 28.78 15.44 -38.74
C ALA A 407 28.03 15.49 -40.08
N GLY A 408 27.07 16.42 -40.19
CA GLY A 408 26.59 16.91 -41.49
C GLY A 408 25.34 16.21 -42.03
N TRP A 409 24.20 16.39 -41.37
CA TRP A 409 22.91 16.27 -42.06
C TRP A 409 22.66 17.53 -42.92
N ARG A 410 22.60 17.39 -44.24
CA ARG A 410 21.92 18.34 -45.13
C ARG A 410 20.68 17.65 -45.70
N ALA A 411 19.53 18.30 -45.54
CA ALA A 411 18.28 17.84 -46.12
C ALA A 411 18.34 17.84 -47.67
N PRO A 412 17.76 16.83 -48.36
CA PRO A 412 17.63 16.86 -49.81
C PRO A 412 16.56 17.89 -50.23
N SER A 413 16.91 18.78 -51.16
CA SER A 413 15.97 19.74 -51.76
C SER A 413 15.06 19.03 -52.77
N PRO A 414 13.75 19.35 -52.81
CA PRO A 414 12.86 18.82 -53.82
C PRO A 414 12.90 19.73 -55.07
N GLY A 415 13.28 19.18 -56.23
CA GLY A 415 13.10 19.88 -57.51
C GLY A 415 14.21 19.69 -58.54
N GLY A 416 14.33 18.49 -59.10
CA GLY A 416 15.04 18.25 -60.36
C GLY A 416 14.01 18.08 -61.49
N GLY A 417 13.47 19.19 -61.98
CA GLY A 417 12.57 19.21 -63.13
C GLY A 417 13.34 19.17 -64.44
N LEU A 418 12.94 18.25 -65.30
CA LEU A 418 13.39 18.03 -66.68
C LEU A 418 13.28 19.28 -67.55
N SER A 419 14.32 19.56 -68.33
CA SER A 419 14.29 20.23 -69.64
C SER A 419 15.64 19.90 -70.29
N GLY A 420 15.76 19.18 -71.41
CA GLY A 420 14.90 19.18 -72.60
C GLY A 420 15.63 19.98 -73.68
N GLU A 421 16.37 19.28 -74.54
CA GLU A 421 17.02 19.79 -75.75
C GLU A 421 16.06 20.59 -76.63
N VAL A 422 16.46 21.80 -77.04
CA VAL A 422 16.61 22.29 -78.43
C VAL A 422 17.72 23.34 -78.44
#